data_AF-A0A453BYQ4-F1
#
_entry.id   AF-A0A453BYQ4-F1
#
_cell.length_a   1.000
_cell.length_b   1.000
_cell.length_c   1.000
_cell.angle_alpha   90.00
_cell.angle_beta   90.00
_cell.angle_gamma   90.00
#
_symmetry.space_group_name_H-M   'P 1'
#
loop_
_entity.id
_entity.type
_entity.pdbx_description
1 polymer ?
#
loop_
_entity_poly.entity_id
_entity_poly.type
_entity_poly.pdbx_seq_one_letter_code
_entity_poly.pdbx_strand_id
1 'polypeptide(L)'
;LHPELAEKLWLMVFGSGVSKAVLAQWSNQGIRFSSDPETAMGLVQHEGGPCGVLATVQAYVLKYLLFFSDNLGNPEVSDPSFALGQRRFYQSSFAARDDFSSLTEDGKTRALVHAMVEILFLCGTGKRAVVAFIGGVIREQKVDAALEGISVESAIDFQKVLRIITFTSRKDAFNMLLANIPLFRSRLGAMLFLISSLLSRGLDCIQADRDDPSQPLVTAPFGHASQ
;
A
#
# COMPACT_ATOMS: atom_id res chain seq x y z
N LEU A 1 -18.24 -2.44 3.14
CA LEU A 1 -17.84 -3.53 4.08
C LEU A 1 -19.05 -3.93 4.92
N HIS A 2 -19.06 -5.15 5.49
CA HIS A 2 -20.06 -5.49 6.51
C HIS A 2 -19.89 -4.58 7.74
N PRO A 3 -20.95 -4.10 8.40
CA PRO A 3 -20.84 -3.17 9.54
C PRO A 3 -19.87 -3.65 10.63
N GLU A 4 -20.01 -4.90 11.06
CA GLU A 4 -19.17 -5.49 12.11
C GLU A 4 -17.68 -5.53 11.72
N LEU A 5 -17.39 -5.81 10.44
CA LEU A 5 -16.02 -5.82 9.95
C LEU A 5 -15.43 -4.41 9.89
N ALA A 6 -16.24 -3.41 9.53
CA ALA A 6 -15.81 -2.01 9.51
C ALA A 6 -15.51 -1.50 10.93
N GLU A 7 -16.35 -1.85 11.90
CA GLU A 7 -16.15 -1.50 13.31
C GLU A 7 -14.91 -2.18 13.90
N LYS A 8 -14.76 -3.50 13.69
CA LYS A 8 -13.57 -4.24 14.16
C LYS A 8 -12.28 -3.70 13.54
N LEU A 9 -12.29 -3.42 12.23
CA LEU A 9 -11.15 -2.83 11.54
C LEU A 9 -10.83 -1.44 12.09
N TRP A 10 -11.84 -0.58 12.29
CA TRP A 10 -11.66 0.77 12.82
C TRP A 10 -11.05 0.74 14.22
N LEU A 11 -11.61 -0.06 15.12
CA LEU A 11 -11.11 -0.18 16.49
C LEU A 11 -9.69 -0.77 16.52
N MET A 12 -9.38 -1.73 15.65
CA MET A 12 -8.02 -2.27 15.55
C MET A 12 -7.01 -1.23 15.09
N VAL A 13 -7.34 -0.43 14.06
CA VAL A 13 -6.42 0.55 13.51
C VAL A 13 -6.31 1.78 14.40
N PHE A 14 -7.43 2.38 14.77
CA PHE A 14 -7.47 3.70 15.41
C PHE A 14 -7.98 3.68 16.86
N GLY A 15 -8.62 2.59 17.29
CA GLY A 15 -9.25 2.53 18.60
C GLY A 15 -10.43 3.49 18.75
N SER A 16 -10.82 3.74 20.00
CA SER A 16 -11.92 4.65 20.35
C SER A 16 -11.48 6.10 20.57
N GLY A 17 -10.18 6.35 20.77
CA GLY A 17 -9.63 7.63 21.23
C GLY A 17 -8.74 8.36 20.24
N VAL A 18 -8.76 7.99 18.94
CA VAL A 18 -7.92 8.66 17.93
C VAL A 18 -8.30 10.15 17.81
N SER A 19 -7.29 11.02 17.76
CA SER A 19 -7.52 12.44 17.54
C SER A 19 -7.74 12.75 16.05
N LYS A 20 -8.47 13.83 15.75
CA LYS A 20 -8.64 14.30 14.37
C LYS A 20 -7.31 14.63 13.69
N ALA A 21 -6.32 15.10 14.44
CA ALA A 21 -4.98 15.38 13.93
C ALA A 21 -4.29 14.10 13.44
N VAL A 22 -4.35 13.01 14.22
CA VAL A 22 -3.79 11.72 13.82
C VAL A 22 -4.53 11.15 12.61
N LEU A 23 -5.86 11.23 12.59
CA LEU A 23 -6.64 10.81 11.41
C LEU A 23 -6.26 11.61 10.15
N ALA A 24 -6.01 12.91 10.29
CA ALA A 24 -5.57 13.76 9.18
C ALA A 24 -4.18 13.35 8.67
N GLN A 25 -3.25 12.98 9.56
CA GLN A 25 -1.92 12.47 9.17
C GLN A 25 -2.02 11.21 8.30
N TRP A 26 -2.93 10.30 8.64
CA TRP A 26 -3.14 9.06 7.89
C TRP A 26 -3.99 9.25 6.63
N SER A 27 -4.92 10.20 6.64
CA SER A 27 -5.86 10.48 5.52
C SER A 27 -5.33 11.49 4.50
N ASN A 28 -4.12 12.02 4.72
CA ASN A 28 -3.43 12.95 3.82
C ASN A 28 -2.06 12.46 3.34
N GLN A 29 -1.85 11.14 3.31
CA GLN A 29 -0.64 10.52 2.80
C GLN A 29 -0.93 9.54 1.65
N GLY A 30 -0.31 9.81 0.50
CA GLY A 30 -0.27 8.89 -0.62
C GLY A 30 1.04 8.10 -0.72
N ILE A 31 1.09 7.14 -1.63
CA ILE A 31 2.28 6.36 -1.96
C ILE A 31 2.79 6.82 -3.33
N ARG A 32 3.47 7.96 -3.35
CA ARG A 32 3.95 8.64 -4.57
C ARG A 32 5.42 8.98 -4.48
N PHE A 33 6.10 8.92 -5.62
CA PHE A 33 7.49 9.35 -5.75
C PHE A 33 7.63 10.87 -5.65
N SER A 34 8.81 11.32 -5.25
CA SER A 34 9.17 12.74 -5.26
C SER A 34 9.15 13.32 -6.67
N SER A 35 8.66 14.55 -6.79
CA SER A 35 8.78 15.35 -8.02
C SER A 35 10.14 16.05 -8.14
N ASP A 36 10.92 16.07 -7.06
CA ASP A 36 12.27 16.64 -7.06
C ASP A 36 13.23 15.66 -7.77
N PRO A 37 13.93 16.11 -8.83
CA PRO A 37 14.90 15.29 -9.55
C PRO A 37 15.96 14.63 -8.67
N GLU A 38 16.38 15.28 -7.58
CA GLU A 38 17.42 14.74 -6.68
C GLU A 38 16.90 13.60 -5.80
N THR A 39 15.58 13.52 -5.59
CA THR A 39 14.94 12.52 -4.73
C THR A 39 13.87 11.70 -5.45
N ALA A 40 13.86 11.69 -6.79
CA ALA A 40 12.81 11.11 -7.63
C ALA A 40 12.57 9.59 -7.46
N MET A 41 13.48 8.90 -6.77
CA MET A 41 13.40 7.47 -6.42
C MET A 41 12.74 7.23 -5.04
N GLY A 42 12.68 8.26 -4.21
CA GLY A 42 12.10 8.19 -2.88
C GLY A 42 10.60 8.44 -2.89
N LEU A 43 9.86 7.65 -2.12
CA LEU A 43 8.48 7.96 -1.77
C LEU A 43 8.45 9.17 -0.82
N VAL A 44 7.55 10.11 -1.10
CA VAL A 44 7.40 11.33 -0.28
C VAL A 44 6.64 11.01 1.00
N GLN A 45 7.20 11.43 2.13
CA GLN A 45 6.50 11.46 3.41
C GLN A 45 6.14 12.91 3.75
N HIS A 46 4.85 13.18 3.92
CA HIS A 46 4.35 14.47 4.37
C HIS A 46 4.08 14.46 5.88
N GLU A 47 3.67 13.31 6.41
CA GLU A 47 3.15 13.17 7.77
C GLU A 47 3.92 12.10 8.56
N GLY A 48 3.94 12.23 9.89
CA GLY A 48 4.74 11.34 10.76
C GLY A 48 4.17 9.92 10.94
N GLY A 49 2.85 9.75 10.88
CA GLY A 49 2.17 8.47 11.18
C GLY A 49 2.47 7.33 10.19
N PRO A 50 2.18 7.48 8.89
CA PRO A 50 2.27 6.40 7.90
C PRO A 50 3.69 6.01 7.46
N CYS A 51 4.74 6.52 8.12
CA CYS A 51 6.14 6.32 7.72
C CYS A 51 6.56 4.85 7.65
N GLY A 52 6.08 4.00 8.58
CA GLY A 52 6.37 2.57 8.58
C GLY A 52 5.82 1.85 7.35
N VAL A 53 4.65 2.28 6.86
CA VAL A 53 4.05 1.77 5.62
C VAL A 53 4.90 2.20 4.42
N LEU A 54 5.26 3.49 4.35
CA LEU A 54 6.06 4.03 3.25
C LEU A 54 7.45 3.41 3.17
N ALA A 55 8.14 3.26 4.30
CA ALA A 55 9.47 2.66 4.37
C ALA A 55 9.44 1.19 3.92
N THR A 56 8.42 0.43 4.33
CA THR A 56 8.23 -0.96 3.90
C THR A 56 8.02 -1.03 2.38
N VAL A 57 7.15 -0.18 1.84
CA VAL A 57 6.90 -0.15 0.39
C VAL A 57 8.16 0.30 -0.37
N GLN A 58 8.88 1.30 0.12
CA GLN A 58 10.14 1.77 -0.48
C GLN A 58 11.17 0.65 -0.57
N ALA A 59 11.32 -0.17 0.47
CA ALA A 59 12.26 -1.29 0.46
C ALA A 59 11.92 -2.31 -0.65
N TYR A 60 10.63 -2.64 -0.81
CA TYR A 60 10.20 -3.53 -1.89
C TYR A 60 10.32 -2.88 -3.27
N VAL A 61 10.06 -1.57 -3.39
CA VAL A 61 10.30 -0.82 -4.64
C VAL A 61 11.77 -0.94 -5.05
N LEU A 62 12.69 -0.67 -4.12
CA LEU A 62 14.13 -0.80 -4.39
C LEU A 62 14.50 -2.22 -4.78
N LYS A 63 13.93 -3.23 -4.13
CA LYS A 63 14.12 -4.63 -4.51
C LYS A 63 13.77 -4.87 -5.99
N TYR A 64 12.62 -4.36 -6.45
CA TYR A 64 12.20 -4.51 -7.85
C TYR A 64 13.05 -3.70 -8.82
N LEU A 65 13.49 -2.50 -8.44
CA LEU A 65 14.34 -1.66 -9.29
C LEU A 65 15.77 -2.20 -9.43
N LEU A 66 16.32 -2.82 -8.38
CA LEU A 66 17.72 -3.25 -8.33
C LEU A 66 17.92 -4.69 -8.83
N PHE A 67 16.96 -5.58 -8.59
CA PHE A 67 17.17 -7.03 -8.75
C PHE A 67 16.27 -7.71 -9.79
N PHE A 68 15.37 -6.96 -10.44
CA PHE A 68 14.49 -7.50 -11.48
C PHE A 68 14.76 -6.83 -12.82
N SER A 69 14.44 -7.54 -13.90
CA SER A 69 14.63 -7.03 -15.25
C SER A 69 13.71 -5.85 -15.55
N ASP A 70 14.15 -5.00 -16.48
CA ASP A 70 13.43 -3.78 -16.87
C ASP A 70 12.02 -4.06 -17.43
N ASN A 71 11.76 -5.30 -17.85
CA ASN A 71 10.44 -5.72 -18.32
C ASN A 71 9.53 -6.15 -17.16
N LEU A 72 9.10 -5.16 -16.37
CA LEU A 72 8.10 -5.32 -15.30
C LEU A 72 6.66 -5.46 -15.83
N GLY A 73 6.48 -5.83 -17.10
CA GLY A 73 5.18 -6.01 -17.74
C GLY A 73 4.46 -7.30 -17.37
N ASN A 74 5.18 -8.35 -16.94
CA ASN A 74 4.59 -9.64 -16.59
C ASN A 74 4.80 -9.99 -15.10
N PRO A 75 3.76 -9.92 -14.25
CA PRO A 75 3.84 -10.24 -12.82
C PRO A 75 4.10 -11.71 -12.50
N GLU A 76 3.91 -12.64 -13.44
CA GLU A 76 4.24 -14.05 -13.22
C GLU A 76 5.75 -14.31 -13.38
N VAL A 77 6.43 -13.54 -14.23
CA VAL A 77 7.88 -13.66 -14.47
C VAL A 77 8.68 -12.90 -13.42
N SER A 78 8.11 -11.80 -12.90
CA SER A 78 8.71 -10.99 -11.82
C SER A 78 8.39 -11.51 -10.42
N ASP A 79 7.96 -12.77 -10.30
CA ASP A 79 7.65 -13.39 -9.02
C ASP A 79 8.94 -13.75 -8.25
N PRO A 80 9.20 -13.14 -7.08
CA PRO A 80 10.41 -13.40 -6.30
C PRO A 80 10.53 -14.86 -5.85
N SER A 81 9.41 -15.56 -5.66
CA SER A 81 9.43 -16.97 -5.25
C SER A 81 9.98 -17.88 -6.36
N PHE A 82 9.77 -17.51 -7.62
CA PHE A 82 10.39 -18.16 -8.78
C PHE A 82 11.80 -17.62 -9.06
N ALA A 83 12.04 -16.32 -8.82
CA ALA A 83 13.31 -15.67 -9.10
C ALA A 83 14.42 -16.02 -8.10
N LEU A 84 14.15 -16.17 -6.81
CA LEU A 84 15.16 -16.50 -5.78
C LEU A 84 15.69 -17.94 -5.87
N GLY A 85 14.89 -18.87 -6.40
CA GLY A 85 15.29 -20.25 -6.62
C GLY A 85 16.25 -20.42 -7.80
N GLN A 86 16.26 -19.47 -8.74
CA GLN A 86 17.28 -19.39 -9.78
C GLN A 86 18.36 -18.41 -9.30
N ARG A 87 19.62 -18.83 -9.21
CA ARG A 87 20.79 -17.96 -8.91
C ARG A 87 21.06 -16.88 -9.98
N ARG A 88 20.02 -16.36 -10.61
CA ARG A 88 20.04 -15.26 -11.55
C ARG A 88 19.36 -14.10 -10.85
N PHE A 89 20.10 -13.44 -9.94
CA PHE A 89 19.86 -12.02 -9.72
C PHE A 89 20.10 -11.38 -11.08
N TYR A 90 19.04 -11.24 -11.86
CA TYR A 90 19.09 -10.59 -13.16
C TYR A 90 19.48 -9.15 -12.85
N GLN A 91 20.73 -8.81 -13.17
CA GLN A 91 21.25 -7.46 -13.09
C GLN A 91 20.23 -6.54 -13.76
N SER A 92 19.50 -5.74 -12.98
CA SER A 92 18.71 -4.67 -13.61
C SER A 92 19.70 -3.80 -14.37
N SER A 93 19.32 -3.33 -15.56
CA SER A 93 20.25 -2.51 -16.34
C SER A 93 20.62 -1.24 -15.57
N PHE A 94 19.72 -0.79 -14.68
CA PHE A 94 19.92 0.29 -13.73
C PHE A 94 21.02 -0.01 -12.70
N ALA A 95 20.97 -1.16 -12.02
CA ALA A 95 21.97 -1.54 -11.02
C ALA A 95 23.34 -1.84 -11.65
N ALA A 96 23.37 -2.32 -12.90
CA ALA A 96 24.60 -2.56 -13.63
C ALA A 96 25.27 -1.28 -14.17
N ARG A 97 24.50 -0.20 -14.39
CA ARG A 97 24.99 1.06 -14.96
C ARG A 97 25.15 2.19 -13.96
N ASP A 98 24.71 1.99 -12.71
CA ASP A 98 24.62 3.05 -11.69
C ASP A 98 23.88 4.30 -12.21
N ASP A 99 22.92 4.08 -13.11
CA ASP A 99 22.25 5.15 -13.88
C ASP A 99 20.75 5.13 -13.62
N PHE A 100 20.37 5.60 -12.43
CA PHE A 100 18.96 5.80 -12.04
C PHE A 100 18.29 6.93 -12.83
N SER A 101 19.04 7.77 -13.55
CA SER A 101 18.49 8.86 -14.36
C SER A 101 17.72 8.34 -15.59
N SER A 102 18.05 7.11 -16.03
CA SER A 102 17.36 6.42 -17.12
C SER A 102 16.01 5.78 -16.72
N LEU A 103 15.66 5.79 -15.43
CA LEU A 103 14.44 5.15 -14.95
C LEU A 103 13.20 5.95 -15.31
N THR A 104 12.33 5.35 -16.13
CA THR A 104 11.09 5.99 -16.57
C THR A 104 10.03 6.02 -15.46
N GLU A 105 9.09 6.97 -15.57
CA GLU A 105 7.92 7.02 -14.68
C GLU A 105 7.07 5.73 -14.74
N ASP A 106 6.97 5.10 -15.92
CA ASP A 106 6.28 3.81 -16.07
C ASP A 106 7.04 2.70 -15.32
N GLY A 107 8.38 2.66 -15.42
CA GLY A 107 9.23 1.73 -14.68
C GLY A 107 9.06 1.86 -13.16
N LYS A 108 9.12 3.09 -12.62
CA LYS A 108 8.83 3.39 -11.22
C LYS A 108 7.44 2.94 -10.79
N THR A 109 6.44 3.21 -11.64
CA THR A 109 5.04 2.85 -11.38
C THR A 109 4.85 1.34 -11.32
N ARG A 110 5.45 0.58 -12.24
CA ARG A 110 5.37 -0.88 -12.24
C ARG A 110 6.12 -1.49 -11.06
N ALA A 111 7.29 -0.97 -10.72
CA ALA A 111 8.04 -1.43 -9.54
C ALA A 111 7.24 -1.22 -8.25
N LEU A 112 6.57 -0.07 -8.12
CA LEU A 112 5.64 0.20 -7.03
C LEU A 112 4.48 -0.80 -6.99
N VAL A 113 3.85 -1.08 -8.13
CA VAL A 113 2.72 -2.02 -8.17
C VAL A 113 3.17 -3.45 -7.84
N HIS A 114 4.33 -3.89 -8.34
CA HIS A 114 4.91 -5.19 -7.96
C HIS A 114 5.21 -5.27 -6.47
N ALA A 115 5.82 -4.22 -5.89
CA ALA A 115 6.05 -4.12 -4.46
C ALA A 115 4.76 -4.26 -3.65
N MET A 116 3.71 -3.54 -4.04
CA MET A 116 2.39 -3.62 -3.40
C MET A 116 1.78 -5.02 -3.52
N VAL A 117 1.79 -5.63 -4.71
CA VAL A 117 1.28 -7.00 -4.91
C VAL A 117 2.02 -7.99 -4.04
N GLU A 118 3.35 -7.94 -4.01
CA GLU A 118 4.15 -8.86 -3.23
C GLU A 118 3.82 -8.76 -1.74
N ILE A 119 3.83 -7.55 -1.18
CA ILE A 119 3.51 -7.31 0.23
C ILE A 119 2.11 -7.86 0.57
N LEU A 120 1.09 -7.55 -0.23
CA LEU A 120 -0.28 -8.01 0.04
C LEU A 120 -0.41 -9.54 -0.02
N PHE A 121 0.23 -10.19 -0.98
CA PHE A 121 0.25 -11.64 -1.05
C PHE A 121 1.01 -12.25 0.13
N LEU A 122 2.14 -11.67 0.56
CA LEU A 122 2.87 -12.11 1.74
C LEU A 122 2.00 -12.01 3.00
N CYS A 123 1.27 -10.91 3.20
CA CYS A 123 0.30 -10.78 4.27
C CYS A 123 -0.74 -11.92 4.23
N GLY A 124 -1.23 -12.28 3.03
CA GLY A 124 -2.15 -13.40 2.83
C GLY A 124 -1.50 -14.77 2.66
N THR A 125 -0.33 -15.01 3.24
CA THR A 125 0.40 -16.31 3.23
C THR A 125 0.78 -16.84 1.84
N GLY A 126 0.92 -15.94 0.88
CA GLY A 126 1.19 -16.24 -0.53
C GLY A 126 -0.03 -16.72 -1.33
N LYS A 127 -1.20 -16.88 -0.71
CA LYS A 127 -2.38 -17.50 -1.33
C LYS A 127 -3.43 -16.50 -1.79
N ARG A 128 -3.52 -15.35 -1.12
CA ARG A 128 -4.52 -14.32 -1.41
C ARG A 128 -4.00 -12.92 -1.12
N ALA A 129 -4.60 -11.94 -1.76
CA ALA A 129 -4.46 -10.53 -1.45
C ALA A 129 -5.85 -9.89 -1.40
N VAL A 130 -6.07 -8.95 -0.49
CA VAL A 130 -7.26 -8.11 -0.43
C VAL A 130 -6.83 -6.69 -0.77
N VAL A 131 -7.50 -6.08 -1.75
CA VAL A 131 -7.28 -4.68 -2.13
C VAL A 131 -8.49 -3.87 -1.72
N ALA A 132 -8.27 -2.89 -0.85
CA ALA A 132 -9.27 -1.92 -0.40
C ALA A 132 -9.18 -0.63 -1.23
N PHE A 133 -10.33 -0.09 -1.62
CA PHE A 133 -10.44 1.10 -2.44
C PHE A 133 -11.72 1.87 -2.13
N ILE A 134 -11.79 3.13 -2.56
CA ILE A 134 -12.97 3.96 -2.39
C ILE A 134 -13.96 3.71 -3.54
N GLY A 135 -15.18 3.31 -3.20
CA GLY A 135 -16.25 3.13 -4.18
C GLY A 135 -16.60 4.44 -4.90
N GLY A 136 -16.84 4.37 -6.22
CA GLY A 136 -17.17 5.55 -7.04
C GLY A 136 -15.95 6.22 -7.67
N VAL A 137 -14.80 6.27 -6.98
CA VAL A 137 -13.59 6.96 -7.45
C VAL A 137 -12.93 6.26 -8.66
N ILE A 138 -13.06 4.94 -8.77
CA ILE A 138 -12.50 4.14 -9.89
C ILE A 138 -13.05 4.57 -11.26
N ARG A 139 -14.21 5.26 -11.30
CA ARG A 139 -14.85 5.67 -12.56
C ARG A 139 -14.53 7.11 -12.97
N GLU A 140 -13.87 7.89 -12.13
CA GLU A 140 -13.60 9.31 -12.39
C GLU A 140 -12.19 9.52 -12.92
N GLN A 141 -12.05 10.33 -13.96
CA GLN A 141 -10.76 10.66 -14.58
C GLN A 141 -9.86 11.53 -13.68
N LYS A 142 -10.41 12.09 -12.60
CA LYS A 142 -9.70 12.94 -11.62
C LYS A 142 -9.96 12.45 -10.20
N VAL A 143 -9.08 11.58 -9.71
CA VAL A 143 -9.15 11.00 -8.36
C VAL A 143 -9.21 12.06 -7.27
N ASP A 144 -8.41 13.13 -7.35
CA ASP A 144 -8.36 14.13 -6.29
C ASP A 144 -9.71 14.84 -6.09
N ALA A 145 -10.39 15.22 -7.18
CA ALA A 145 -11.72 15.82 -7.12
C ALA A 145 -12.75 14.87 -6.52
N ALA A 146 -12.69 13.58 -6.87
CA ALA A 146 -13.56 12.55 -6.30
C ALA A 146 -13.37 12.37 -4.78
N LEU A 147 -12.20 12.76 -4.25
CA LEU A 147 -11.84 12.62 -2.85
C LEU A 147 -12.07 13.90 -2.03
N GLU A 148 -12.31 15.07 -2.64
CA GLU A 148 -12.43 16.37 -1.92
C GLU A 148 -13.57 16.39 -0.88
N GLY A 149 -14.63 15.60 -1.06
CA GLY A 149 -15.76 15.51 -0.13
C GLY A 149 -15.73 14.30 0.83
N ILE A 150 -14.72 13.43 0.73
CA ILE A 150 -14.71 12.16 1.47
C ILE A 150 -14.02 12.36 2.82
N SER A 151 -14.80 12.52 3.89
CA SER A 151 -14.25 12.43 5.25
C SER A 151 -14.26 10.99 5.75
N VAL A 152 -13.20 10.61 6.47
CA VAL A 152 -13.02 9.27 7.03
C VAL A 152 -12.69 9.42 8.52
N GLU A 153 -13.73 9.67 9.31
CA GLU A 153 -13.61 10.00 10.74
C GLU A 153 -14.19 8.91 11.64
N SER A 154 -14.83 7.89 11.07
CA SER A 154 -15.47 6.81 11.83
C SER A 154 -15.54 5.47 11.08
N ALA A 155 -15.86 4.41 11.83
CA ALA A 155 -16.19 3.09 11.28
C ALA A 155 -17.37 3.15 10.28
N ILE A 156 -18.34 4.04 10.52
CA ILE A 156 -19.49 4.24 9.63
C ILE A 156 -19.03 4.82 8.29
N ASP A 157 -18.07 5.73 8.31
CA ASP A 157 -17.50 6.30 7.08
C ASP A 157 -16.76 5.22 6.30
N PHE A 158 -15.92 4.41 6.96
CA PHE A 158 -15.30 3.22 6.37
C PHE A 158 -16.35 2.32 5.70
N GLN A 159 -17.43 1.99 6.41
CA GLN A 159 -18.48 1.12 5.89
C GLN A 159 -19.09 1.67 4.60
N LYS A 160 -19.39 2.98 4.57
CA LYS A 160 -20.03 3.67 3.45
C LYS A 160 -19.13 3.72 2.22
N VAL A 161 -17.86 4.13 2.38
CA VAL A 161 -16.99 4.48 1.26
C VAL A 161 -16.11 3.31 0.80
N LEU A 162 -15.68 2.46 1.72
CA LEU A 162 -14.67 1.45 1.44
C LEU A 162 -15.29 0.22 0.77
N ARG A 163 -14.65 -0.23 -0.29
CA ARG A 163 -14.94 -1.45 -1.03
C ARG A 163 -13.67 -2.31 -1.04
N ILE A 164 -13.86 -3.61 -1.18
CA ILE A 164 -12.78 -4.59 -1.16
C ILE A 164 -12.95 -5.58 -2.30
N ILE A 165 -11.85 -6.01 -2.88
CA ILE A 165 -11.80 -7.15 -3.81
C ILE A 165 -10.71 -8.09 -3.31
N THR A 166 -10.98 -9.40 -3.35
CA THR A 166 -10.00 -10.44 -3.01
C THR A 166 -9.48 -11.07 -4.29
N PHE A 167 -8.17 -11.24 -4.35
CA PHE A 167 -7.45 -11.85 -5.46
C PHE A 167 -6.72 -13.09 -4.98
N THR A 168 -6.76 -14.15 -5.78
CA THR A 168 -5.89 -15.33 -5.67
C THR A 168 -4.83 -15.35 -6.78
N SER A 169 -5.02 -14.54 -7.83
CA SER A 169 -4.12 -14.36 -8.95
C SER A 169 -3.28 -13.08 -8.77
N ARG A 170 -1.95 -13.23 -8.78
CA ARG A 170 -1.01 -12.09 -8.73
C ARG A 170 -1.19 -11.17 -9.93
N LYS A 171 -1.45 -11.75 -11.11
CA LYS A 171 -1.67 -11.01 -12.35
C LYS A 171 -2.89 -10.11 -12.29
N ASP A 172 -4.00 -10.61 -11.75
CA ASP A 172 -5.24 -9.82 -11.65
C ASP A 172 -5.11 -8.73 -10.59
N ALA A 173 -4.46 -9.02 -9.46
CA ALA A 173 -4.15 -8.02 -8.45
C ALA A 173 -3.24 -6.91 -9.01
N PHE A 174 -2.20 -7.29 -9.76
CA PHE A 174 -1.30 -6.36 -10.43
C PHE A 174 -2.06 -5.45 -11.41
N ASN A 175 -2.87 -6.03 -12.30
CA ASN A 175 -3.64 -5.25 -13.28
C ASN A 175 -4.61 -4.29 -12.60
N MET A 176 -5.30 -4.73 -11.54
CA MET A 176 -6.20 -3.87 -10.79
C MET A 176 -5.46 -2.73 -10.10
N LEU A 177 -4.35 -3.01 -9.40
CA LEU A 177 -3.56 -1.99 -8.71
C LEU A 177 -2.92 -1.03 -9.70
N LEU A 178 -2.42 -1.50 -10.85
CA LEU A 178 -1.85 -0.65 -11.89
C LEU A 178 -2.91 0.30 -12.46
N ALA A 179 -4.10 -0.22 -12.78
CA ALA A 179 -5.20 0.59 -13.28
C ALA A 179 -5.69 1.64 -12.25
N ASN A 180 -5.52 1.36 -10.96
CA ASN A 180 -5.97 2.21 -9.86
C ASN A 180 -4.82 2.91 -9.13
N ILE A 181 -3.61 2.92 -9.69
CA ILE A 181 -2.45 3.54 -9.04
C ILE A 181 -2.64 5.02 -8.69
N PRO A 182 -3.41 5.84 -9.44
CA PRO A 182 -3.67 7.22 -9.03
C PRO A 182 -4.38 7.32 -7.68
N LEU A 183 -5.24 6.35 -7.32
CA LEU A 183 -5.90 6.30 -6.01
C LEU A 183 -4.89 6.06 -4.89
N PHE A 184 -3.93 5.15 -5.08
CA PHE A 184 -2.91 4.88 -4.07
C PHE A 184 -1.83 5.97 -3.99
N ARG A 185 -1.71 6.81 -5.02
CA ARG A 185 -0.87 8.03 -5.00
C ARG A 185 -1.57 9.25 -4.38
N SER A 186 -2.90 9.20 -4.28
CA SER A 186 -3.72 10.25 -3.68
C SER A 186 -3.63 10.26 -2.15
N ARG A 187 -4.27 11.25 -1.53
CA ARG A 187 -4.22 11.51 -0.08
C ARG A 187 -4.62 10.33 0.81
N LEU A 188 -5.42 9.38 0.34
CA LEU A 188 -5.86 8.21 1.12
C LEU A 188 -4.98 6.96 0.90
N GLY A 189 -3.96 7.05 0.05
CA GLY A 189 -3.24 5.89 -0.46
C GLY A 189 -2.56 5.03 0.60
N ALA A 190 -1.86 5.65 1.55
CA ALA A 190 -1.18 4.92 2.62
C ALA A 190 -2.18 4.19 3.54
N MET A 191 -3.28 4.84 3.89
CA MET A 191 -4.35 4.23 4.68
C MET A 191 -5.03 3.07 3.95
N LEU A 192 -5.37 3.26 2.67
CA LEU A 192 -5.95 2.18 1.85
C LEU A 192 -5.03 0.97 1.74
N PHE A 193 -3.73 1.20 1.60
CA PHE A 193 -2.74 0.13 1.53
C PHE A 193 -2.54 -0.58 2.88
N LEU A 194 -2.54 0.15 4.00
CA LEU A 194 -2.54 -0.45 5.34
C LEU A 194 -3.75 -1.37 5.52
N ILE A 195 -4.96 -0.87 5.22
CA ILE A 195 -6.20 -1.64 5.34
C ILE A 195 -6.16 -2.88 4.43
N SER A 196 -5.67 -2.73 3.21
CA SER A 196 -5.47 -3.86 2.28
C SER A 196 -4.57 -4.94 2.89
N SER A 197 -3.49 -4.54 3.53
CA SER A 197 -2.52 -5.45 4.18
C SER A 197 -3.15 -6.19 5.36
N LEU A 198 -3.87 -5.48 6.24
CA LEU A 198 -4.56 -6.05 7.40
C LEU A 198 -5.63 -7.05 6.98
N LEU A 199 -6.43 -6.74 5.97
CA LEU A 199 -7.47 -7.63 5.45
C LEU A 199 -6.89 -8.84 4.69
N SER A 200 -5.74 -8.66 4.05
CA SER A 200 -4.99 -9.77 3.42
C SER A 200 -4.51 -10.77 4.46
N ARG A 201 -3.99 -10.32 5.60
CA ARG A 201 -3.61 -11.17 6.75
C ARG A 201 -4.82 -11.77 7.46
N GLY A 202 -5.90 -10.99 7.59
CA GLY A 202 -7.09 -11.33 8.36
C GLY A 202 -7.00 -10.81 9.79
N LEU A 203 -8.08 -10.21 10.29
CA LEU A 203 -8.06 -9.49 11.57
C LEU A 203 -7.78 -10.40 12.76
N ASP A 204 -8.25 -11.64 12.76
CA ASP A 204 -7.96 -12.58 13.85
C ASP A 204 -6.48 -12.98 13.90
N CYS A 205 -5.85 -13.10 12.73
CA CYS A 205 -4.43 -13.35 12.64
C CYS A 205 -3.62 -12.14 13.11
N ILE A 206 -4.00 -10.93 12.69
CA ILE A 206 -3.38 -9.70 13.21
C ILE A 206 -3.51 -9.66 14.73
N GLN A 207 -4.69 -9.98 15.28
CA GLN A 207 -4.88 -9.96 16.73
C GLN A 207 -3.93 -10.91 17.48
N ALA A 208 -3.58 -12.05 16.87
CA ALA A 208 -2.63 -13.01 17.41
C ALA A 208 -1.15 -12.60 17.17
N ASP A 209 -0.88 -11.80 16.15
CA ASP A 209 0.48 -11.33 15.80
C ASP A 209 0.95 -10.15 16.69
N ARG A 210 0.04 -9.52 17.45
CA ARG A 210 0.33 -8.31 18.23
C ARG A 210 0.98 -8.60 19.58
N ASP A 211 2.01 -7.82 19.90
CA ASP A 211 2.66 -7.85 21.22
C ASP A 211 1.69 -7.42 22.32
N ASP A 212 0.95 -6.32 22.10
CA ASP A 212 -0.16 -5.89 22.95
C ASP A 212 -1.49 -5.82 22.17
N PRO A 213 -2.39 -6.81 22.35
CA PRO A 213 -3.67 -6.85 21.67
C PRO A 213 -4.67 -5.77 22.13
N SER A 214 -4.42 -5.11 23.27
CA SER A 214 -5.34 -4.16 23.91
C SER A 214 -5.25 -2.74 23.33
N GLN A 215 -4.10 -2.37 22.75
CA GLN A 215 -3.89 -1.05 22.16
C GLN A 215 -4.44 -0.99 20.74
N PRO A 216 -4.66 0.19 20.13
CA PRO A 216 -4.82 0.31 18.68
C PRO A 216 -3.47 0.28 17.95
N LEU A 217 -3.47 -0.08 16.66
CA LEU A 217 -2.26 -0.08 15.83
C LEU A 217 -1.69 1.33 15.66
N VAL A 218 -2.55 2.35 15.59
CA VAL A 218 -2.15 3.75 15.56
C VAL A 218 -2.37 4.32 16.96
N THR A 219 -1.28 4.60 17.67
CA THR A 219 -1.35 5.04 19.06
C THR A 219 -1.50 6.55 19.20
N ALA A 220 -2.34 6.97 20.14
CA ALA A 220 -2.38 8.35 20.59
C ALA A 220 -1.19 8.65 21.53
N PRO A 221 -0.72 9.90 21.63
CA PRO A 221 -1.21 11.10 20.92
C PRO A 221 -0.51 11.35 19.56
N PHE A 222 0.57 10.65 19.27
CA PHE A 222 1.49 11.00 18.17
C PHE A 222 1.21 10.27 16.84
N GLY A 223 0.32 9.27 16.82
CA GLY A 223 -0.09 8.57 15.61
C GLY A 223 0.93 7.57 15.06
N HIS A 224 1.94 7.20 15.87
CA HIS A 224 2.91 6.17 15.52
C HIS A 224 2.29 4.78 15.60
N ALA A 225 2.85 3.85 14.81
CA ALA A 225 2.50 2.45 14.91
C ALA A 225 2.87 1.93 16.32
N SER A 226 1.93 1.32 17.04
CA SER A 226 2.30 0.40 18.12
C SER A 226 2.99 -0.80 17.49
N GLN A 227 4.11 -1.20 18.07
CA GLN A 227 4.76 -2.47 17.75
C GLN A 227 3.88 -3.61 18.28
#